data_AF-A0A6P4FJX7-F1
#
_entry.id   AF-A0A6P4FJX7-F1
#
_cell.length_a   1.000
_cell.length_b   1.000
_cell.length_c   1.000
_cell.angle_alpha   90.00
_cell.angle_beta   90.00
_cell.angle_gamma   90.00
#
_symmetry.space_group_name_H-M   'P 1'
#
loop_
_entity.id
_entity.type
_entity.pdbx_description
1 polymer ?
#
loop_
_entity_poly.entity_id
_entity_poly.type
_entity_poly.pdbx_seq_one_letter_code
_entity_poly.pdbx_strand_id
1 'polypeptide(L)'
;MPCNKSTLQNGKRELFNIGTWLRKRYGKFLAPNYSPDLVHAQATGVPRTHMTMQTVLAAFFPPKGTDMEWNSRFNWQPIPVFSQELSQDTVRILDNRND
;
A
#
# COMPACT_ATOMS: atom_id res chain seq x y z
N MET A 1 23.48 -8.97 -10.51
CA MET A 1 23.81 -7.63 -10.00
C MET A 1 23.47 -7.56 -8.51
N PRO A 2 24.38 -7.14 -7.63
CA PRO A 2 24.04 -6.99 -6.21
C PRO A 2 23.10 -5.80 -6.05
N CYS A 3 21.94 -6.03 -5.45
CA CYS A 3 20.99 -4.97 -5.12
C CYS A 3 21.63 -4.03 -4.10
N ASN A 4 21.82 -2.76 -4.46
CA ASN A 4 22.35 -1.75 -3.55
C ASN A 4 21.34 -1.51 -2.41
N LYS A 5 21.66 -1.97 -1.20
CA LYS A 5 20.73 -1.97 -0.05
C LYS A 5 20.31 -0.57 0.39
N SER A 6 21.10 0.46 0.08
CA SER A 6 20.83 1.86 0.46
C SER A 6 19.68 2.46 -0.36
N THR A 7 19.69 2.26 -1.67
CA THR A 7 18.66 2.80 -2.58
C THR A 7 17.27 2.23 -2.28
N LEU A 8 17.18 0.94 -1.91
CA LEU A 8 15.92 0.30 -1.54
C LEU A 8 15.32 0.89 -0.26
N GLN A 9 16.14 1.17 0.75
CA GLN A 9 15.68 1.79 1.99
C GLN A 9 15.18 3.21 1.75
N ASN A 10 15.87 3.98 0.91
CA ASN A 10 15.43 5.32 0.51
C ASN A 10 14.08 5.27 -0.21
N GLY A 11 13.88 4.32 -1.12
CA GLY A 11 12.59 4.11 -1.79
C GLY A 11 11.47 3.77 -0.82
N LYS A 12 11.71 2.90 0.17
CA LYS A 12 10.72 2.59 1.21
C LYS A 12 10.35 3.83 2.04
N ARG A 13 11.33 4.64 2.42
CA ARG A 13 11.09 5.88 3.16
C ARG A 13 10.21 6.85 2.37
N GLU A 14 10.48 6.98 1.07
CA GLU A 14 9.68 7.84 0.20
C GLU A 14 8.24 7.34 0.07
N LEU A 15 8.04 6.04 -0.13
CA LEU A 15 6.71 5.43 -0.18
C LEU A 15 5.94 5.60 1.13
N PHE A 16 6.64 5.51 2.26
CA PHE A 16 6.04 5.77 3.57
C PHE A 16 5.60 7.25 3.71
N ASN A 17 6.41 8.18 3.22
CA ASN A 17 6.05 9.61 3.19
C ASN A 17 4.81 9.85 2.31
N ILE A 18 4.73 9.19 1.15
CA ILE A 18 3.57 9.25 0.27
C ILE A 18 2.31 8.75 0.99
N GLY A 19 2.36 7.59 1.65
CA GLY A 19 1.22 7.07 2.41
C GLY A 19 0.79 8.01 3.56
N THR A 20 1.76 8.62 4.24
CA THR A 20 1.49 9.64 5.28
C THR A 20 0.81 10.87 4.68
N TRP A 21 1.25 11.33 3.52
CA TRP A 21 0.64 12.46 2.82
C TRP A 21 -0.78 12.14 2.35
N LEU A 22 -1.01 10.93 1.81
CA LEU A 22 -2.34 10.45 1.45
C LEU A 22 -3.27 10.44 2.67
N ARG A 23 -2.79 10.02 3.85
CA ARG A 23 -3.57 10.05 5.09
C ARG A 23 -3.98 11.45 5.47
N LYS A 24 -3.07 12.42 5.36
CA LYS A 24 -3.38 13.83 5.63
C LYS A 24 -4.41 14.40 4.65
N ARG A 25 -4.33 14.01 3.38
CA ARG A 25 -5.23 14.51 2.32
C ARG A 25 -6.63 13.90 2.41
N TYR A 26 -6.72 12.58 2.58
CA TYR A 26 -7.99 11.83 2.51
C TYR A 26 -8.52 11.39 3.87
N GLY A 27 -7.80 11.63 4.97
CA GLY A 27 -8.18 11.17 6.31
C GLY A 27 -9.46 11.80 6.87
N LYS A 28 -9.93 12.93 6.31
CA LYS A 28 -11.25 13.50 6.64
C LYS A 28 -12.40 12.80 5.90
N PHE A 29 -12.10 12.25 4.71
CA PHE A 29 -13.07 11.54 3.89
C PHE A 29 -13.18 10.07 4.29
N LEU A 30 -12.05 9.47 4.66
CA LEU A 30 -11.98 8.09 5.13
C LEU A 30 -12.24 8.01 6.62
N ALA A 31 -12.80 6.88 7.06
CA ALA A 31 -12.91 6.56 8.48
C ALA A 31 -11.52 6.59 9.16
N PRO A 32 -11.47 6.82 10.49
CA PRO A 32 -10.22 6.71 11.24
C PRO A 32 -9.59 5.32 11.11
N ASN A 33 -10.41 4.29 10.93
CA ASN A 33 -10.00 2.89 10.88
C ASN A 33 -10.00 2.36 9.44
N TYR A 34 -9.19 1.32 9.19
CA TYR A 34 -9.31 0.55 7.96
C TYR A 34 -10.64 -0.22 7.96
N SER A 35 -11.34 -0.20 6.82
CA SER A 35 -12.54 -1.02 6.60
C SER A 35 -12.42 -1.73 5.24
N PRO A 36 -12.63 -3.06 5.19
CA PRO A 36 -12.55 -3.82 3.94
C PRO A 36 -13.62 -3.43 2.93
N ASP A 37 -14.77 -2.89 3.38
CA ASP A 37 -15.85 -2.45 2.50
C ASP A 37 -15.56 -1.10 1.81
N LEU A 38 -14.70 -0.29 2.42
CA LEU A 38 -14.35 1.05 1.94
C LEU A 38 -13.02 1.10 1.18
N VAL A 39 -12.12 0.14 1.43
CA VAL A 39 -10.74 0.20 0.96
C VAL A 39 -10.33 -1.14 0.35
N HIS A 40 -10.22 -1.14 -0.98
CA HIS A 40 -9.67 -2.25 -1.76
C HIS A 40 -8.27 -1.89 -2.26
N ALA A 41 -7.25 -2.64 -1.81
CA ALA A 41 -5.87 -2.45 -2.26
C ALA A 41 -5.49 -3.53 -3.28
N GLN A 42 -5.19 -3.11 -4.52
CA GLN A 42 -4.80 -4.01 -5.60
C GLN A 42 -3.40 -3.67 -6.13
N ALA A 43 -2.57 -4.69 -6.34
CA ALA A 43 -1.24 -4.58 -6.94
C ALA A 43 -1.05 -5.64 -8.04
N THR A 44 -0.08 -5.43 -8.94
CA THR A 44 0.37 -6.49 -9.86
C THR A 44 1.07 -7.60 -9.07
N GLY A 45 1.00 -8.85 -9.53
CA GLY A 45 1.63 -10.02 -8.89
C GLY A 45 3.17 -10.08 -8.92
N VAL A 46 3.85 -8.93 -8.83
CA VAL A 46 5.32 -8.83 -8.78
C VAL A 46 5.75 -8.41 -7.37
N PRO A 47 6.80 -9.00 -6.77
CA PRO A 47 7.18 -8.70 -5.38
C PRO A 47 7.42 -7.21 -5.07
N ARG A 48 7.98 -6.47 -6.04
CA ARG A 48 8.25 -5.02 -5.88
C ARG A 48 6.97 -4.22 -5.64
N THR A 49 5.88 -4.55 -6.34
CA THR A 49 4.62 -3.81 -6.25
C THR A 49 3.85 -4.15 -4.97
N HIS A 50 3.95 -5.38 -4.49
CA HIS A 50 3.43 -5.74 -3.16
C HIS A 50 4.20 -5.01 -2.05
N MET A 51 5.52 -5.00 -2.11
CA MET A 51 6.34 -4.29 -1.12
C MET A 51 6.02 -2.78 -1.12
N THR A 52 5.83 -2.20 -2.30
CA THR A 52 5.42 -0.80 -2.44
C THR A 52 4.06 -0.55 -1.82
N MET A 53 3.04 -1.34 -2.20
CA MET A 53 1.68 -1.18 -1.70
C MET A 53 1.60 -1.33 -0.17
N GLN A 54 2.25 -2.35 0.39
CA GLN A 54 2.29 -2.57 1.83
C GLN A 54 2.97 -1.43 2.59
N THR A 55 4.04 -0.85 2.03
CA THR A 55 4.74 0.29 2.66
C THR A 55 3.85 1.53 2.69
N VAL A 56 3.13 1.80 1.62
CA VAL A 56 2.17 2.92 1.54
C VAL A 56 1.02 2.70 2.53
N LEU A 57 0.42 1.50 2.54
CA LEU A 57 -0.70 1.16 3.43
C LEU A 57 -0.33 1.24 4.91
N ALA A 58 0.88 0.81 5.27
CA ALA A 58 1.40 0.92 6.63
C ALA A 58 1.40 2.37 7.14
N ALA A 59 1.75 3.32 6.29
CA ALA A 59 1.72 4.75 6.61
C ALA A 59 0.32 5.37 6.51
N PHE A 60 -0.52 4.81 5.63
CA PHE A 60 -1.85 5.34 5.34
C PHE A 60 -2.88 4.97 6.43
N PHE A 61 -2.78 3.77 7.00
CA PHE A 61 -3.67 3.26 8.05
C PHE A 61 -2.91 2.82 9.32
N PRO A 62 -2.27 3.75 10.05
CA PRO A 62 -1.64 3.42 11.32
C PRO A 62 -2.72 3.04 12.34
N PRO A 63 -2.64 1.86 12.99
CA PRO A 63 -3.66 1.41 13.95
C PRO A 63 -3.57 2.09 15.32
N LYS A 64 -2.47 2.78 15.65
CA LYS A 64 -2.27 3.39 16.98
C LYS A 64 -3.40 4.35 17.36
N GLY A 65 -3.99 4.15 18.54
CA GLY A 65 -5.10 4.96 19.04
C GLY A 65 -6.45 4.62 18.41
N THR A 66 -6.56 3.47 17.74
CA THR A 66 -7.81 2.95 17.18
C THR A 66 -8.12 1.57 17.75
N ASP A 67 -9.35 1.10 17.60
CA ASP A 67 -9.74 -0.26 18.00
C ASP A 67 -9.02 -1.37 17.20
N MET A 68 -8.31 -1.00 16.12
CA MET A 68 -7.49 -1.90 15.32
C MET A 68 -6.06 -2.06 15.86
N GLU A 69 -5.72 -1.38 16.97
CA GLU A 69 -4.42 -1.51 17.65
C GLU A 69 -4.29 -2.88 18.31
N TRP A 70 -3.67 -3.84 17.60
CA TRP A 70 -3.40 -5.17 18.14
C TRP A 70 -2.07 -5.27 18.89
N ASN A 71 -1.16 -4.31 18.71
CA ASN A 71 0.15 -4.28 19.36
C ASN A 71 0.62 -2.86 19.67
N SER A 72 0.71 -2.53 20.96
CA SER A 72 1.11 -1.20 21.45
C SER A 72 2.55 -0.80 21.13
N ARG A 73 3.42 -1.77 20.84
CA ARG A 73 4.81 -1.53 20.44
C ARG A 73 4.98 -1.44 18.92
N PHE A 74 3.96 -1.80 18.15
CA PHE A 74 4.06 -1.93 16.70
C PHE A 74 2.88 -1.27 15.99
N ASN A 75 3.10 -0.05 15.49
CA ASN A 75 2.09 0.75 14.78
C ASN A 75 1.92 0.31 13.32
N TRP A 76 1.53 -0.94 13.11
CA TRP A 76 1.25 -1.52 11.80
C TRP A 76 0.16 -2.58 11.93
N GLN A 77 -0.65 -2.75 10.90
CA GLN A 77 -1.67 -3.79 10.83
C GLN A 77 -1.64 -4.49 9.47
N PRO A 78 -2.02 -5.78 9.41
CA PRO A 78 -2.14 -6.49 8.14
C PRO A 78 -3.33 -5.96 7.35
N ILE A 79 -3.08 -5.46 6.15
CA ILE A 79 -4.11 -5.06 5.19
C ILE A 79 -3.98 -5.96 3.95
N PRO A 80 -5.05 -6.64 3.52
CA PRO A 80 -5.02 -7.47 2.33
C PRO A 80 -4.63 -6.68 1.08
N VAL A 81 -3.62 -7.15 0.35
CA VAL A 81 -3.26 -6.64 -0.98
C VAL A 81 -3.59 -7.71 -2.00
N PHE A 82 -4.62 -7.47 -2.80
CA PHE A 82 -5.02 -8.37 -3.85
C PHE A 82 -4.10 -8.24 -5.05
N SER A 83 -3.80 -9.37 -5.69
CA SER A 83 -3.06 -9.39 -6.95
C SER A 83 -3.74 -10.34 -7.91
N GLN A 84 -3.77 -9.94 -9.18
CA GLN A 84 -4.07 -10.83 -10.27
C GLN A 84 -2.75 -11.16 -10.97
N GLU A 85 -2.65 -12.39 -11.50
CA GLU A 85 -1.54 -12.74 -12.39
C GLU A 85 -1.58 -11.85 -13.62
N LEU A 86 -0.42 -11.47 -14.14
CA LEU A 86 -0.30 -10.58 -15.31
C LEU A 86 -1.07 -11.11 -16.54
N SER A 87 -1.23 -12.43 -16.63
CA SER A 87 -2.03 -13.12 -17.66
C SER A 87 -3.53 -12.86 -17.56
N GLN A 88 -4.03 -12.40 -16.42
CA GLN A 88 -5.44 -12.18 -16.12
C GLN A 88 -5.76 -10.73 -15.73
N ASP A 89 -4.76 -9.84 -15.64
CA ASP A 89 -4.91 -8.45 -15.24
C ASP A 89 -5.55 -7.61 -16.37
N THR A 90 -6.88 -7.68 -16.47
CA THR A 90 -7.67 -6.90 -17.46
C THR A 90 -7.85 -5.44 -17.03
N VAL A 91 -7.63 -5.13 -15.74
CA VAL A 91 -7.93 -3.81 -15.16
C VAL A 91 -6.78 -2.81 -15.35
N ARG A 92 -5.51 -3.28 -15.34
CA ARG A 92 -4.34 -2.39 -15.46
C ARG A 92 -3.72 -2.32 -16.84
N ILE A 93 -3.98 -3.30 -17.70
CA ILE A 93 -3.57 -3.25 -19.09
C ILE A 93 -4.75 -2.69 -19.88
N LEU A 94 -4.89 -1.36 -19.87
CA LEU A 94 -5.45 -0.72 -21.05
C LEU A 94 -4.42 -0.97 -22.16
N ASP A 95 -4.68 -2.00 -22.98
CA ASP A 95 -3.97 -2.21 -24.23
C ASP A 95 -4.30 -1.01 -25.12
N ASN A 96 -3.50 0.05 -25.02
CA ASN A 96 -3.51 1.13 -25.99
C ASN A 96 -2.72 0.66 -27.21
N ARG A 97 -3.21 -0.39 -27.87
CA ARG A 97 -2.91 -0.72 -29.26
C ARG A 97 -4.12 -0.34 -30.08
N ASN A 98 -4.21 0.93 -30.41
CA ASN A 98 -4.88 1.45 -31.60
C ASN A 98 -4.09 2.69 -32.02
N ASP A 99 -3.01 2.43 -32.76
CA ASP A 99 -2.62 3.04 -34.04
C ASP A 99 -1.19 2.60 -34.42
#